data_AF-A0A7T1I280-F1
#
_entry.id   AF-A0A7T1I280-F1
#
_cell.length_a   1.000
_cell.length_b   1.000
_cell.length_c   1.000
_cell.angle_alpha   90.00
_cell.angle_beta   90.00
_cell.angle_gamma   90.00
#
_symmetry.space_group_name_H-M   'P 1'
#
loop_
_entity.id
_entity.type
_entity.pdbx_description
1 polymer ?
#
loop_
_entity_poly.entity_id
_entity_poly.type
_entity_poly.pdbx_seq_one_letter_code
_entity_poly.pdbx_strand_id
1 'polypeptide(L)' 'MTDSNLQQPVLTFEGKRYDLNTLPPEAKELVRGMQVADTQLRMHEDTLKVLAIGRQSMAMQLNEKLKEISPLP' A
#
# COMPACT_ATOMS: atom_id res chain seq x y z
N MET A 1 -39.07 -7.36 -1.93
CA MET A 1 -38.66 -6.13 -1.23
C MET A 1 -37.58 -6.52 -0.22
N THR A 2 -36.32 -6.28 -0.60
CA THR A 2 -35.10 -6.15 0.23
C THR A 2 -34.90 -7.04 1.47
N ASP A 3 -34.32 -8.24 1.27
CA ASP A 3 -33.48 -8.87 2.29
C ASP A 3 -32.09 -8.25 2.24
N SER A 4 -31.98 -7.03 2.79
CA SER A 4 -30.69 -6.41 3.07
C SER A 4 -30.08 -7.12 4.27
N ASN A 5 -29.45 -8.26 4.03
CA ASN A 5 -28.58 -8.90 5.00
C ASN A 5 -27.37 -7.96 5.19
N LEU A 6 -27.55 -6.96 6.05
CA LEU A 6 -26.53 -6.01 6.49
C LEU A 6 -25.42 -6.83 7.12
N GLN A 7 -24.44 -7.23 6.31
CA GLN A 7 -23.22 -7.86 6.80
C GLN A 7 -22.59 -6.88 7.77
N GLN A 8 -22.70 -7.21 9.06
CA GLN A 8 -22.15 -6.38 10.11
C GLN A 8 -20.65 -6.27 9.86
N PRO A 9 -20.07 -5.06 9.99
CA PRO A 9 -18.66 -4.83 9.77
C PRO A 9 -17.84 -5.63 10.79
N VAL A 10 -17.07 -6.63 10.33
CA VAL A 10 -16.25 -7.49 11.20
C VAL A 10 -14.78 -7.10 11.10
N LEU A 11 -14.15 -6.85 12.24
CA LEU A 11 -12.70 -6.76 12.37
C LEU A 11 -12.12 -8.15 12.61
N THR A 12 -11.16 -8.57 11.79
CA THR A 12 -10.33 -9.73 12.10
C THR A 12 -8.95 -9.23 12.53
N PHE A 13 -8.55 -9.53 13.76
CA PHE A 13 -7.29 -9.08 14.34
C PHE A 13 -6.71 -10.19 15.22
N GLU A 14 -5.43 -10.54 15.00
CA GLU A 14 -4.74 -11.61 15.74
C GLU A 14 -5.51 -12.94 15.75
N GLY A 15 -6.10 -13.31 14.61
CA GLY A 15 -6.91 -14.53 14.45
C GLY A 15 -8.28 -14.50 15.14
N LYS A 16 -8.66 -13.40 15.79
CA LYS A 16 -9.96 -13.21 16.43
C LYS A 16 -10.86 -12.31 15.61
N ARG A 17 -12.18 -12.54 15.70
CA ARG A 17 -13.21 -11.76 15.00
C ARG A 17 -14.00 -10.93 16.00
N TYR A 18 -14.17 -9.65 15.70
CA TYR A 18 -14.91 -8.69 16.52
C TYR A 18 -15.96 -7.98 15.66
N ASP A 19 -17.18 -7.80 16.19
CA ASP A 19 -18.16 -6.91 15.57
C ASP A 19 -17.73 -5.46 15.84
N LEU A 20 -17.42 -4.73 14.76
CA LEU A 20 -16.98 -3.34 14.86
C LEU A 20 -18.01 -2.46 15.55
N ASN A 21 -19.31 -2.77 15.47
CA ASN A 21 -20.34 -1.97 16.14
C ASN A 21 -20.25 -2.06 17.66
N THR A 22 -19.82 -3.20 18.19
CA THR A 22 -19.71 -3.47 19.63
C THR A 22 -18.44 -2.90 20.27
N LEU A 23 -17.46 -2.48 19.45
CA LEU A 23 -16.22 -1.94 19.97
C LEU A 23 -16.43 -0.57 20.65
N PRO A 24 -15.69 -0.28 21.74
CA PRO A 24 -15.69 1.03 22.36
C PRO A 24 -15.14 2.10 21.39
N PRO A 25 -15.50 3.37 21.57
CA PRO A 25 -15.07 4.46 20.69
C PRO A 25 -13.54 4.52 20.48
N GLU A 26 -12.74 4.37 21.53
CA GLU A 26 -11.27 4.41 21.40
C GLU A 26 -10.74 3.28 20.51
N ALA A 27 -11.30 2.07 20.59
CA ALA A 27 -10.89 0.96 19.75
C ALA A 27 -11.28 1.17 18.28
N LYS A 28 -12.47 1.76 18.02
CA LYS A 28 -12.90 2.13 16.66
C LYS A 28 -11.97 3.16 16.03
N GLU A 29 -11.49 4.13 16.82
CA GLU A 29 -10.54 5.14 16.36
C GLU A 29 -9.19 4.51 15.99
N LEU A 30 -8.68 3.59 16.82
CA LEU A 30 -7.46 2.84 16.51
C LEU A 30 -7.59 2.03 15.21
N VAL A 31 -8.71 1.34 15.01
CA VAL A 31 -8.97 0.60 13.76
C VAL A 31 -8.93 1.52 12.55
N ARG A 32 -9.56 2.69 12.63
CA ARG A 32 -9.53 3.69 11.54
C ARG A 32 -8.11 4.20 11.28
N GLY A 33 -7.38 4.53 12.34
CA GLY A 33 -5.98 4.98 12.24
C GLY A 33 -5.09 3.95 11.54
N MET A 34 -5.25 2.67 11.92
CA MET A 34 -4.54 1.56 11.29
C MET A 34 -4.90 1.41 9.80
N GLN A 35 -6.18 1.47 9.44
CA GLN A 35 -6.61 1.40 8.04
C GLN A 35 -6.04 2.54 7.18
N VAL A 36 -5.96 3.75 7.74
CA VAL A 36 -5.33 4.89 7.07
C VAL A 36 -3.84 4.63 6.87
N ALA A 37 -3.14 4.17 7.91
CA ALA A 37 -1.72 3.84 7.83
C ALA A 37 -1.44 2.76 6.78
N ASP A 38 -2.22 1.67 6.76
CA ASP A 38 -2.09 0.59 5.76
C ASP A 38 -2.32 1.11 4.34
N THR A 39 -3.27 2.02 4.17
CA THR A 39 -3.53 2.66 2.87
C THR A 39 -2.34 3.51 2.45
N GLN A 40 -1.79 4.32 3.36
CA GLN A 40 -0.61 5.14 3.09
C GLN A 40 0.61 4.28 2.75
N LEU A 41 0.83 3.17 3.47
CA LEU A 41 1.90 2.22 3.17
C LEU A 41 1.78 1.68 1.75
N ARG A 42 0.60 1.18 1.36
CA ARG A 42 0.35 0.65 0.01
C ARG A 42 0.60 1.70 -1.06
N MET A 43 0.12 2.93 -0.85
CA MET A 43 0.34 4.03 -1.80
C MET A 43 1.83 4.39 -1.95
N HIS A 44 2.58 4.38 -0.84
CA HIS A 44 4.01 4.65 -0.88
C HIS A 44 4.80 3.51 -1.51
N GLU A 45 4.41 2.25 -1.27
CA GLU A 45 4.98 1.09 -1.97
C GLU A 45 4.78 1.20 -3.49
N ASP A 46 3.60 1.58 -3.94
CA ASP A 46 3.32 1.75 -5.36
C ASP A 46 4.13 2.91 -5.97
N THR A 47 4.30 4.00 -5.22
CA THR A 47 5.21 5.10 -5.60
C THR A 47 6.65 4.61 -5.75
N LEU A 48 7.15 3.83 -4.79
CA LEU A 48 8.50 3.25 -4.83
C LEU A 48 8.68 2.34 -6.05
N LYS A 49 7.68 1.52 -6.40
CA LYS A 49 7.72 0.67 -7.60
C LYS A 49 7.87 1.50 -8.88
N VAL A 50 7.09 2.57 -9.02
CA VAL A 50 7.17 3.48 -10.18
C VAL A 50 8.55 4.14 -10.27
N LEU A 51 9.09 4.62 -9.15
CA LEU A 51 10.43 5.21 -9.10
C LEU A 51 11.52 4.21 -9.48
N ALA A 52 11.42 2.97 -9.00
CA ALA A 52 12.35 1.91 -9.33
C ALA A 52 12.37 1.60 -10.84
N ILE A 53 11.20 1.48 -11.47
CA ILE A 53 11.06 1.29 -12.92
C ILE A 53 11.66 2.48 -13.68
N GLY A 54 11.35 3.71 -13.27
CA GLY A 54 11.90 4.92 -13.87
C GLY A 54 13.43 4.97 -13.82
N ARG A 55 14.02 4.67 -12.65
CA ARG A 55 15.47 4.58 -12.48
C ARG A 55 16.09 3.51 -13.38
N GLN A 56 15.48 2.34 -13.48
CA GLN A 56 15.98 1.26 -14.33
C GLN A 56 15.95 1.66 -15.82
N SER A 57 14.88 2.30 -16.28
CA SER A 57 14.80 2.84 -17.64
C SER A 57 15.92 3.85 -17.93
N MET A 58 16.17 4.78 -17.01
CA MET A 58 17.27 5.74 -17.14
C MET A 58 18.64 5.05 -17.17
N ALA A 59 18.86 4.03 -16.34
CA ALA A 59 20.11 3.26 -16.34
C ALA A 59 20.33 2.52 -17.67
N MET A 60 19.27 1.94 -18.25
CA MET A 60 19.35 1.33 -19.58
C MET A 60 19.72 2.34 -20.65
N GLN A 61 19.06 3.50 -20.67
CA GLN A 61 19.37 4.58 -21.62
C GLN A 61 20.81 5.08 -21.46
N LEU A 62 21.27 5.27 -20.21
CA LEU A 62 22.64 5.66 -19.92
C LEU A 62 23.63 4.61 -20.44
N ASN A 63 23.38 3.32 -20.19
CA ASN A 63 24.25 2.24 -20.69
C ASN A 63 24.37 2.25 -22.21
N GLU A 64 23.28 2.48 -22.95
CA GLU A 64 23.34 2.59 -24.41
C GLU A 64 24.19 3.79 -24.86
N LYS A 65 24.05 4.94 -24.20
CA LYS A 65 24.87 6.13 -24.51
C LYS A 65 26.34 5.94 -24.18
N LEU A 66 26.65 5.24 -23.10
CA LEU A 66 28.04 4.97 -22.71
C LEU A 66 28.77 4.02 -23.66
N LYS A 67 28.07 3.18 -24.46
CA LYS A 67 28.72 2.35 -25.48
C LYS A 67 29.43 3.16 -26.57
N GLU A 68 28.97 4.38 -26.82
CA GLU A 68 29.54 5.30 -27.81
C GLU A 68 30.70 6.12 -27.24
N ILE A 69 30.96 6.03 -25.93
CA ILE A 69 31.96 6.82 -25.22
C ILE A 69 33.13 5.91 -24.84
N SER A 70 34.35 6.30 -25.23
CA SER A 70 35.55 5.61 -24.77
C SER A 70 35.73 5.87 -23.26
N PRO A 71 35.81 4.82 -22.42
CA PRO A 71 36.04 5.00 -21.00
C PRO A 71 37.43 5.58 -20.74
N LEU A 72 37.58 6.22 -19.59
CA LEU A 72 38.88 6.68 -19.11
C LEU A 72 39.82 5.48 -18.89
N PRO A 73 41.13 5.64 -19.15
CA PRO A 73 42.12 4.57 -19.03
C PRO A 73 42.30 4.05 -17.60
#